data_AF-A0A7K7U5P6-F1
#
_entry.id   AF-A0A7K7U5P6-F1
#
_cell.length_a   1.000
_cell.length_b   1.000
_cell.length_c   1.000
_cell.angle_alpha   90.00
_cell.angle_beta   90.00
_cell.angle_gamma   90.00
#
_symmetry.space_group_name_H-M   'P 1'
#
loop_
_entity.id
_entity.type
_entity.pdbx_description
1 polymer ?
#
loop_
_entity_poly.entity_id
_entity_poly.type
_entity_poly.pdbx_seq_one_letter_code
_entity_poly.pdbx_strand_id
1 'polypeptide(L)'
;ELLEMVSKGGGESAILRHTQRNKKLFVRERLKLLLDDESFLELSPLAGLNLPYGDVPAAGCLTGIGKICGVWCVFMANDATVKGGTIYPIGVKKQLRAQEIAMQNRLCSVYVVDSGGAFLPLQSELFPDKLHGGRVFYNEAIMSAMRIPQVAVVCGSCVAGGAYVPTMAEEAVIIDKIGTLFLAGPPLVKAATGEYVSPEDLGGAKLHSKVSGCSDHFASSEKEAYECIRNVISTLNYDPLPEEVVEHDSPLYSSDELLGLAPRDYRCTLPVKLILSRLMDGSRFQEFKANYGSTLVTGFGHVEGHLVGIVANNGELSHDASLKGSHFVQLCGQRSIPIIFFQNTVPHTAEPTSILQAHSNRLKAQASMMAAVACAAVPKITIVIGGCYGSDSYIMCGRSFSPNFLFLWPNARVALVDSRHFSAVPQAGDNDCTGDESELKNLKEKLEEESSAFYSSARLWDDGVILPQNTRKV
;
A
#
# COMPACT_ATOMS: atom_id res chain seq x y z
N GLU A 1 -17.59 -7.94 4.82
CA GLU A 1 -17.73 -8.62 3.52
C GLU A 1 -16.42 -8.77 2.74
N LEU A 2 -15.95 -7.79 1.94
CA LEU A 2 -14.76 -8.00 1.09
C LEU A 2 -13.50 -8.40 1.87
N LEU A 3 -13.24 -7.76 3.02
CA LEU A 3 -12.12 -8.12 3.89
C LEU A 3 -12.26 -9.54 4.46
N GLU A 4 -13.48 -9.97 4.80
CA GLU A 4 -13.74 -11.34 5.27
C GLU A 4 -13.52 -12.35 4.14
N MET A 5 -13.97 -12.03 2.92
CA MET A 5 -13.73 -12.87 1.74
C MET A 5 -12.24 -13.06 1.50
N VAL A 6 -11.46 -11.99 1.51
CA VAL A 6 -10.00 -12.06 1.30
C VAL A 6 -9.29 -12.77 2.46
N SER A 7 -9.78 -12.62 3.69
CA SER A 7 -9.19 -13.29 4.85
C SER A 7 -9.18 -14.82 4.76
N LYS A 8 -10.05 -15.40 3.91
CA LYS A 8 -10.13 -16.84 3.64
C LYS A 8 -9.08 -17.35 2.64
N GLY A 9 -8.17 -16.50 2.16
CA GLY A 9 -7.06 -16.90 1.29
C GLY A 9 -7.54 -17.66 0.04
N GLY A 10 -6.97 -18.84 -0.21
CA GLY A 10 -7.37 -19.74 -1.31
C GLY A 10 -8.70 -20.49 -1.11
N GLY A 11 -9.45 -20.20 -0.05
CA GLY A 11 -10.68 -20.86 0.33
C GLY A 11 -10.48 -22.05 1.27
N GLU A 12 -11.59 -22.51 1.88
CA GLU A 12 -11.57 -23.54 2.93
C GLU A 12 -10.87 -24.84 2.51
N SER A 13 -11.08 -25.29 1.26
CA SER A 13 -10.44 -26.51 0.76
C SER A 13 -8.92 -26.38 0.60
N ALA A 14 -8.44 -25.20 0.22
CA ALA A 14 -7.00 -24.92 0.11
C ALA A 14 -6.36 -24.78 1.51
N ILE A 15 -7.05 -24.11 2.44
CA ILE A 15 -6.62 -24.01 3.84
C ILE A 15 -6.54 -25.39 4.47
N LEU A 16 -7.57 -26.24 4.35
CA LEU A 16 -7.56 -27.60 4.89
C LEU A 16 -6.41 -28.44 4.31
N ARG A 17 -6.14 -28.32 3.01
CA ARG A 17 -4.98 -28.98 2.39
C ARG A 17 -3.66 -28.48 2.98
N HIS A 18 -3.52 -27.17 3.18
CA HIS A 18 -2.32 -26.57 3.73
C HIS A 18 -2.09 -26.97 5.20
N THR A 19 -3.13 -26.92 6.03
CA THR A 19 -3.02 -27.16 7.47
C THR A 19 -3.05 -28.63 7.83
N GLN A 20 -3.93 -29.43 7.23
CA GLN A 20 -4.11 -30.84 7.62
C GLN A 20 -3.21 -31.78 6.82
N ARG A 21 -3.10 -31.58 5.50
CA ARG A 21 -2.30 -32.46 4.64
C ARG A 21 -0.83 -32.05 4.62
N ASN A 22 -0.54 -30.77 4.42
CA ASN A 22 0.85 -30.28 4.36
C ASN A 22 1.42 -29.98 5.76
N LYS A 23 0.58 -29.99 6.81
CA LYS A 23 0.96 -29.77 8.21
C LYS A 23 1.70 -28.45 8.42
N LYS A 24 1.27 -27.39 7.73
CA LYS A 24 1.82 -26.04 7.84
C LYS A 24 0.79 -25.11 8.49
N LEU A 25 1.26 -24.13 9.26
CA LEU A 25 0.43 -23.06 9.79
C LEU A 25 -0.10 -22.19 8.65
N PHE A 26 -1.35 -21.75 8.81
CA PHE A 26 -1.92 -20.76 7.91
C PHE A 26 -1.22 -19.40 8.10
N VAL A 27 -1.11 -18.61 7.04
CA VAL A 27 -0.33 -17.36 7.02
C VAL A 27 -0.69 -16.38 8.15
N ARG A 28 -1.98 -16.25 8.47
CA ARG A 28 -2.43 -15.38 9.59
C ARG A 28 -2.03 -15.92 10.96
N GLU A 29 -2.00 -17.25 11.12
CA GLU A 29 -1.53 -17.88 12.37
C GLU A 29 -0.01 -17.74 12.53
N ARG A 30 0.74 -17.73 11.42
CA ARG A 30 2.19 -17.41 11.44
C ARG A 30 2.44 -16.00 11.98
N LEU A 31 1.66 -15.02 11.53
CA LEU A 31 1.79 -13.63 11.99
C LEU A 31 1.49 -13.48 13.49
N LYS A 32 0.51 -14.21 14.05
CA LYS A 32 0.23 -14.22 15.49
C LYS A 32 1.38 -14.74 16.35
N LEU A 33 2.19 -15.65 15.81
CA LEU A 33 3.38 -16.15 16.51
C LEU A 33 4.58 -15.19 16.40
N LEU A 34 4.57 -14.33 15.39
CA LEU A 34 5.68 -13.45 15.07
C LEU A 34 5.53 -12.08 15.72
N LEU A 35 4.36 -11.46 15.62
CA LEU A 35 4.08 -10.10 16.09
C LEU A 35 3.88 -10.05 17.61
N ASP A 36 4.21 -8.91 18.21
CA ASP A 36 3.98 -8.67 19.65
C ASP A 36 2.48 -8.51 19.98
N ASP A 37 1.75 -7.84 19.10
CA ASP A 37 0.31 -7.59 19.20
C ASP A 37 -0.44 -8.25 18.04
N GLU A 38 -1.66 -8.72 18.30
CA GLU A 38 -2.53 -9.24 17.23
C GLU A 38 -2.98 -8.14 16.25
N SER A 39 -2.99 -6.87 16.69
CA SER A 39 -3.34 -5.74 15.84
C SER A 39 -2.11 -5.20 15.10
N PHE A 40 -2.21 -5.12 13.78
CA PHE A 40 -1.21 -4.55 12.91
C PHE A 40 -1.87 -3.76 11.78
N LEU A 41 -1.11 -2.92 11.09
CA LEU A 41 -1.59 -2.19 9.91
C LEU A 41 -1.45 -3.09 8.67
N GLU A 42 -2.54 -3.73 8.23
CA GLU A 42 -2.56 -4.51 6.99
C GLU A 42 -2.57 -3.57 5.76
N LEU A 43 -1.69 -3.83 4.80
CA LEU A 43 -1.50 -3.01 3.59
C LEU A 43 -2.10 -3.72 2.37
N SER A 44 -2.88 -2.96 1.59
CA SER A 44 -3.56 -3.36 0.36
C SER A 44 -4.24 -4.74 0.48
N PRO A 45 -5.13 -4.96 1.48
CA PRO A 45 -5.79 -6.25 1.66
C PRO A 45 -6.62 -6.63 0.43
N LEU A 46 -7.22 -5.67 -0.27
CA LEU A 46 -8.09 -5.92 -1.43
C LEU A 46 -7.34 -6.17 -2.74
N ALA A 47 -6.01 -6.15 -2.72
CA ALA A 47 -5.18 -6.42 -3.89
C ALA A 47 -5.57 -7.73 -4.59
N GLY A 48 -5.64 -7.71 -5.91
CA GLY A 48 -5.86 -8.91 -6.72
C GLY A 48 -7.31 -9.34 -6.91
N LEU A 49 -8.30 -8.53 -6.49
CA LEU A 49 -9.71 -8.76 -6.78
C LEU A 49 -10.13 -8.20 -8.15
N ASN A 50 -11.04 -8.87 -8.85
CA ASN A 50 -11.63 -8.44 -10.12
C ASN A 50 -10.56 -8.01 -11.16
N LEU A 51 -9.49 -8.80 -11.26
CA LEU A 51 -8.45 -8.61 -12.27
C LEU A 51 -8.76 -9.40 -13.55
N PRO A 52 -8.30 -8.96 -14.74
CA PRO A 52 -8.59 -9.64 -16.00
C PRO A 52 -8.16 -11.12 -16.05
N TYR A 53 -7.12 -11.48 -15.29
CA TYR A 53 -6.60 -12.85 -15.19
C TYR A 53 -7.21 -13.66 -14.02
N GLY A 54 -8.27 -13.14 -13.40
CA GLY A 54 -8.98 -13.75 -12.29
C GLY A 54 -8.46 -13.34 -10.91
N ASP A 55 -9.20 -13.74 -9.89
CA ASP A 55 -8.95 -13.32 -8.51
C ASP A 55 -7.71 -14.01 -7.90
N VAL A 56 -6.92 -13.18 -7.23
CA VAL A 56 -5.78 -13.54 -6.40
C VAL A 56 -5.94 -12.79 -5.08
N PRO A 57 -6.72 -13.31 -4.12
CA PRO A 57 -7.01 -12.62 -2.86
C PRO A 57 -5.75 -12.12 -2.15
N ALA A 58 -5.75 -10.87 -1.70
CA ALA A 58 -4.61 -10.16 -1.12
C ALA A 58 -3.34 -10.20 -2.00
N ALA A 59 -3.46 -10.44 -3.30
CA ALA A 59 -2.36 -10.70 -4.22
C ALA A 59 -1.47 -11.91 -3.82
N GLY A 60 -2.01 -12.86 -3.05
CA GLY A 60 -1.28 -14.05 -2.58
C GLY A 60 -0.21 -13.75 -1.52
N CYS A 61 -0.24 -12.55 -0.93
CA CYS A 61 0.74 -12.11 0.06
C CYS A 61 0.11 -11.12 1.05
N LEU A 62 0.22 -11.40 2.34
CA LEU A 62 -0.13 -10.46 3.39
C LEU A 62 1.07 -9.54 3.63
N THR A 63 0.84 -8.24 3.52
CA THR A 63 1.84 -7.22 3.81
C THR A 63 1.31 -6.29 4.88
N GLY A 64 2.15 -5.82 5.78
CA GLY A 64 1.71 -4.92 6.83
C GLY A 64 2.84 -4.42 7.71
N ILE A 65 2.47 -3.57 8.68
CA ILE A 65 3.39 -3.03 9.68
C ILE A 65 2.92 -3.46 11.07
N GLY A 66 3.83 -4.04 11.83
CA GLY A 66 3.59 -4.45 13.22
C GLY A 66 4.89 -4.50 14.01
N LYS A 67 4.77 -4.58 15.34
CA LYS A 67 5.94 -4.70 16.22
C LYS A 67 6.38 -6.14 16.37
N ILE A 68 7.69 -6.35 16.38
CA ILE A 68 8.33 -7.60 16.77
C ILE A 68 9.46 -7.25 17.75
N CYS A 69 9.35 -7.73 18.98
CA CYS A 69 10.27 -7.38 20.06
C CYS A 69 10.44 -5.85 20.24
N GLY A 70 9.35 -5.09 20.10
CA GLY A 70 9.32 -3.63 20.20
C GLY A 70 9.81 -2.88 18.96
N VAL A 71 10.34 -3.58 17.94
CA VAL A 71 10.83 -2.98 16.69
C VAL A 71 9.70 -2.93 15.67
N TRP A 72 9.48 -1.76 15.05
CA TRP A 72 8.53 -1.63 13.95
C TRP A 72 9.07 -2.30 12.68
N CYS A 73 8.35 -3.31 12.21
CA CYS A 73 8.73 -4.12 11.07
C CYS A 73 7.66 -4.04 9.96
N VAL A 74 8.11 -3.97 8.71
CA VAL A 74 7.27 -4.33 7.56
C VAL A 74 7.42 -5.83 7.34
N PHE A 75 6.31 -6.57 7.36
CA PHE A 75 6.31 -7.98 7.02
C PHE A 75 5.73 -8.23 5.64
N MET A 76 6.22 -9.28 4.98
CA MET A 76 5.75 -9.76 3.68
C MET A 76 5.58 -11.28 3.77
N ALA A 77 4.35 -11.74 3.94
CA ALA A 77 4.04 -13.14 4.23
C ALA A 77 3.24 -13.79 3.11
N ASN A 78 3.84 -14.75 2.40
CA ASN A 78 3.17 -15.44 1.31
C ASN A 78 2.01 -16.32 1.82
N ASP A 79 0.91 -16.31 1.09
CA ASP A 79 -0.20 -17.23 1.31
C ASP A 79 -0.14 -18.37 0.28
N ALA A 80 0.46 -19.50 0.67
CA ALA A 80 0.56 -20.68 -0.17
C ALA A 80 -0.82 -21.31 -0.51
N THR A 81 -1.89 -20.93 0.19
CA THR A 81 -3.24 -21.40 -0.14
C THR A 81 -3.76 -20.74 -1.41
N VAL A 82 -3.34 -19.49 -1.70
CA VAL A 82 -3.73 -18.74 -2.89
C VAL A 82 -2.88 -19.20 -4.07
N LYS A 83 -3.48 -19.95 -5.01
CA LYS A 83 -2.82 -20.41 -6.24
C LYS A 83 -1.46 -21.11 -5.99
N GLY A 84 -1.31 -21.80 -4.86
CA GLY A 84 -0.07 -22.48 -4.49
C GLY A 84 1.07 -21.53 -4.11
N GLY A 85 0.78 -20.28 -3.73
CA GLY A 85 1.77 -19.24 -3.44
C GLY A 85 2.51 -18.74 -4.67
N THR A 86 1.97 -18.97 -5.87
CA THR A 86 2.57 -18.45 -7.10
C THR A 86 2.40 -16.93 -7.18
N ILE A 87 3.44 -16.24 -7.63
CA ILE A 87 3.47 -14.78 -7.69
C ILE A 87 2.88 -14.32 -9.02
N TYR A 88 1.79 -13.53 -8.93
CA TYR A 88 1.14 -12.84 -10.04
C TYR A 88 1.66 -11.41 -10.19
N PRO A 89 1.42 -10.70 -11.31
CA PRO A 89 1.88 -9.33 -11.51
C PRO A 89 1.50 -8.39 -10.35
N ILE A 90 0.28 -8.54 -9.83
CA ILE A 90 -0.19 -7.77 -8.67
C ILE A 90 0.57 -8.12 -7.37
N GLY A 91 1.03 -9.37 -7.23
CA GLY A 91 1.85 -9.83 -6.11
C GLY A 91 3.23 -9.16 -6.09
N VAL A 92 3.89 -9.08 -7.26
CA VAL A 92 5.15 -8.32 -7.40
C VAL A 92 4.93 -6.86 -7.03
N LYS A 93 3.89 -6.22 -7.59
CA LYS A 93 3.57 -4.83 -7.29
C LYS A 93 3.35 -4.60 -5.79
N LYS A 94 2.69 -5.54 -5.10
CA LYS A 94 2.44 -5.47 -3.65
C LYS A 94 3.70 -5.64 -2.82
N GLN A 95 4.57 -6.58 -3.16
CA GLN A 95 5.86 -6.75 -2.49
C GLN A 95 6.75 -5.51 -2.67
N LEU A 96 6.83 -4.98 -3.88
CA LEU A 96 7.61 -3.77 -4.16
C LEU A 96 7.07 -2.55 -3.40
N ARG A 97 5.74 -2.42 -3.27
CA ARG A 97 5.14 -1.35 -2.46
C ARG A 97 5.48 -1.51 -0.97
N ALA A 98 5.45 -2.73 -0.43
CA ALA A 98 5.84 -2.97 0.96
C ALA A 98 7.33 -2.60 1.19
N GLN A 99 8.23 -2.96 0.28
CA GLN A 99 9.64 -2.55 0.34
C GLN A 99 9.83 -1.04 0.18
N GLU A 100 9.03 -0.36 -0.65
CA GLU A 100 9.06 1.10 -0.77
C GLU A 100 8.69 1.76 0.56
N ILE A 101 7.65 1.26 1.23
CA ILE A 101 7.23 1.72 2.56
C ILE A 101 8.33 1.45 3.59
N ALA A 102 8.93 0.25 3.57
CA ALA A 102 10.04 -0.09 4.48
C ALA A 102 11.23 0.86 4.29
N MET A 103 11.61 1.12 3.03
CA MET A 103 12.74 1.98 2.70
C MET A 103 12.48 3.47 3.05
N GLN A 104 11.29 3.99 2.75
CA GLN A 104 10.92 5.38 3.03
C GLN A 104 10.81 5.68 4.53
N ASN A 105 10.33 4.71 5.31
CA ASN A 105 10.09 4.87 6.75
C ASN A 105 11.19 4.21 7.61
N ARG A 106 12.24 3.65 6.99
CA ARG A 106 13.32 2.92 7.66
C ARG A 106 12.81 1.84 8.62
N LEU A 107 11.97 0.95 8.12
CA LEU A 107 11.39 -0.15 8.90
C LEU A 107 12.12 -1.46 8.57
N CYS A 108 12.41 -2.27 9.60
CA CYS A 108 12.99 -3.60 9.42
C CYS A 108 12.08 -4.45 8.52
N SER A 109 12.64 -5.15 7.54
CA SER A 109 11.88 -6.02 6.64
C SER A 109 11.92 -7.47 7.11
N VAL A 110 10.75 -8.10 7.24
CA VAL A 110 10.63 -9.52 7.59
C VAL A 110 9.88 -10.29 6.50
N TYR A 111 10.57 -11.21 5.83
CA TYR A 111 10.02 -12.02 4.76
C TYR A 111 9.59 -13.40 5.28
N VAL A 112 8.30 -13.72 5.20
CA VAL A 112 7.75 -15.04 5.56
C VAL A 112 7.44 -15.79 4.25
N VAL A 113 8.39 -16.61 3.82
CA VAL A 113 8.48 -17.15 2.47
C VAL A 113 7.83 -18.53 2.36
N ASP A 114 6.82 -18.64 1.49
CA ASP A 114 6.13 -19.88 1.13
C ASP A 114 5.52 -19.71 -0.28
N SER A 115 6.38 -19.75 -1.30
CA SER A 115 6.02 -19.43 -2.68
C SER A 115 6.40 -20.53 -3.68
N GLY A 116 5.44 -20.90 -4.52
CA GLY A 116 5.64 -21.83 -5.64
C GLY A 116 6.42 -21.23 -6.83
N GLY A 117 6.88 -19.98 -6.74
CA GLY A 117 7.59 -19.28 -7.83
C GLY A 117 6.67 -18.36 -8.64
N ALA A 118 7.12 -17.95 -9.83
CA ALA A 118 6.36 -17.04 -10.69
C ALA A 118 5.21 -17.75 -11.41
N PHE A 119 4.08 -17.05 -11.61
CA PHE A 119 3.00 -17.54 -12.46
C PHE A 119 3.40 -17.45 -13.94
N LEU A 120 3.94 -18.56 -14.47
CA LEU A 120 4.55 -18.63 -15.81
C LEU A 120 3.69 -18.08 -16.96
N PRO A 121 2.35 -18.26 -17.00
CA PRO A 121 1.53 -17.71 -18.09
C PRO A 121 1.58 -16.19 -18.21
N LEU A 122 1.92 -15.45 -17.14
CA LEU A 122 2.05 -13.99 -17.14
C LEU A 122 3.51 -13.54 -16.95
N GLN A 123 4.49 -14.37 -17.30
CA GLN A 123 5.91 -14.09 -17.03
C GLN A 123 6.40 -12.74 -17.61
N SER A 124 5.85 -12.29 -18.73
CA SER A 124 6.22 -11.02 -19.38
C SER A 124 5.87 -9.79 -18.54
N GLU A 125 4.87 -9.91 -17.65
CA GLU A 125 4.43 -8.88 -16.70
C GLU A 125 5.07 -9.06 -15.31
N LEU A 126 5.99 -10.04 -15.17
CA LEU A 126 6.56 -10.47 -13.90
C LEU A 126 8.09 -10.42 -13.87
N PHE A 127 8.74 -10.49 -15.03
CA PHE A 127 10.19 -10.73 -15.09
C PHE A 127 11.01 -9.58 -15.70
N PRO A 128 10.69 -9.04 -16.90
CA PRO A 128 11.70 -8.27 -17.67
C PRO A 128 11.87 -6.78 -17.30
N ASP A 129 10.85 -6.09 -16.77
CA ASP A 129 10.87 -4.64 -16.62
C ASP A 129 11.45 -4.17 -15.27
N LYS A 130 11.75 -2.87 -15.15
CA LYS A 130 12.37 -2.24 -13.98
C LYS A 130 11.61 -2.47 -12.68
N LEU A 131 10.28 -2.58 -12.73
CA LEU A 131 9.41 -2.79 -11.56
C LEU A 131 8.84 -4.22 -11.52
N HIS A 132 9.54 -5.18 -12.11
CA HIS A 132 9.21 -6.59 -12.05
C HIS A 132 10.01 -7.32 -10.95
N GLY A 133 9.90 -8.65 -10.87
CA GLY A 133 10.37 -9.46 -9.75
C GLY A 133 11.84 -9.24 -9.37
N GLY A 134 12.72 -8.97 -10.34
CA GLY A 134 14.13 -8.67 -10.07
C GLY A 134 14.34 -7.42 -9.18
N ARG A 135 13.38 -6.50 -9.15
CA ARG A 135 13.43 -5.30 -8.32
C ARG A 135 13.35 -5.60 -6.83
N VAL A 136 12.75 -6.74 -6.46
CA VAL A 136 12.66 -7.18 -5.05
C VAL A 136 14.05 -7.35 -4.46
N PHE A 137 14.93 -8.07 -5.17
CA PHE A 137 16.32 -8.33 -4.75
C PHE A 137 17.17 -7.06 -4.76
N TYR A 138 16.97 -6.20 -5.76
CA TYR A 138 17.65 -4.90 -5.80
C TYR A 138 17.29 -4.05 -4.58
N ASN A 139 16.00 -3.93 -4.25
CA ASN A 139 15.56 -3.15 -3.12
C ASN A 139 16.07 -3.74 -1.79
N GLU A 140 16.07 -5.06 -1.66
CA GLU A 140 16.61 -5.78 -0.50
C GLU A 140 18.08 -5.43 -0.25
N ALA A 141 18.93 -5.54 -1.28
CA ALA A 141 20.35 -5.16 -1.19
C ALA A 141 20.54 -3.66 -0.86
N ILE A 142 19.75 -2.78 -1.47
CA ILE A 142 19.83 -1.33 -1.20
C ILE A 142 19.39 -1.02 0.24
N MET A 143 18.32 -1.63 0.73
CA MET A 143 17.85 -1.45 2.10
C MET A 143 18.89 -1.93 3.12
N SER A 144 19.51 -3.10 2.91
CA SER A 144 20.61 -3.56 3.77
C SER A 144 21.79 -2.59 3.73
N ALA A 145 22.19 -2.09 2.55
CA ALA A 145 23.24 -1.07 2.43
C ALA A 145 22.88 0.26 3.13
N MET A 146 21.59 0.60 3.24
CA MET A 146 21.06 1.74 4.00
C MET A 146 20.96 1.47 5.51
N ARG A 147 21.41 0.29 5.97
CA ARG A 147 21.27 -0.23 7.34
C ARG A 147 19.81 -0.37 7.77
N ILE A 148 18.97 -0.88 6.86
CA ILE A 148 17.60 -1.29 7.15
C ILE A 148 17.61 -2.83 7.15
N PRO A 149 17.52 -3.48 8.32
CA PRO A 149 17.70 -4.93 8.44
C PRO A 149 16.73 -5.73 7.57
N GLN A 150 17.23 -6.81 6.97
CA GLN A 150 16.46 -7.74 6.15
C GLN A 150 16.53 -9.13 6.80
N VAL A 151 15.39 -9.67 7.23
CA VAL A 151 15.31 -10.97 7.92
C VAL A 151 14.32 -11.87 7.18
N ALA A 152 14.63 -13.14 7.02
CA ALA A 152 13.78 -14.07 6.29
C ALA A 152 13.51 -15.39 7.03
N VAL A 153 12.32 -15.95 6.86
CA VAL A 153 11.96 -17.30 7.27
C VAL A 153 11.39 -18.09 6.10
N VAL A 154 12.00 -19.24 5.82
CA VAL A 154 11.58 -20.18 4.78
C VAL A 154 10.69 -21.23 5.41
N CYS A 155 9.39 -20.99 5.32
CA CYS A 155 8.31 -21.84 5.87
C CYS A 155 7.61 -22.67 4.78
N GLY A 156 8.26 -22.80 3.64
CA GLY A 156 7.71 -23.52 2.51
C GLY A 156 8.61 -23.62 1.29
N SER A 157 7.98 -23.80 0.13
CA SER A 157 8.71 -23.82 -1.13
C SER A 157 9.29 -22.43 -1.41
N CYS A 158 10.50 -22.40 -1.94
CA CYS A 158 11.17 -21.18 -2.34
C CYS A 158 12.08 -21.52 -3.54
N VAL A 159 11.58 -21.22 -4.75
CA VAL A 159 12.15 -21.74 -6.00
C VAL A 159 12.58 -20.62 -6.94
N ALA A 160 13.66 -20.87 -7.70
CA ALA A 160 14.18 -20.00 -8.74
C ALA A 160 14.46 -18.60 -8.21
N GLY A 161 13.86 -17.56 -8.81
CA GLY A 161 14.05 -16.18 -8.36
C GLY A 161 13.68 -15.98 -6.88
N GLY A 162 12.63 -16.66 -6.39
CA GLY A 162 12.21 -16.53 -5.00
C GLY A 162 13.30 -16.93 -3.99
N ALA A 163 14.18 -17.86 -4.36
CA ALA A 163 15.28 -18.33 -3.52
C ALA A 163 16.25 -17.21 -3.15
N TYR A 164 16.34 -16.14 -3.95
CA TYR A 164 17.23 -15.03 -3.65
C TYR A 164 16.81 -14.23 -2.41
N VAL A 165 15.51 -14.14 -2.10
CA VAL A 165 15.02 -13.37 -0.93
C VAL A 165 15.69 -13.87 0.36
N PRO A 166 15.52 -15.13 0.79
CA PRO A 166 16.17 -15.58 2.02
C PRO A 166 17.70 -15.63 1.93
N THR A 167 18.29 -15.85 0.75
CA THR A 167 19.76 -15.87 0.64
C THR A 167 20.42 -14.49 0.62
N MET A 168 19.65 -13.43 0.38
CA MET A 168 20.12 -12.04 0.40
C MET A 168 19.78 -11.32 1.71
N ALA A 169 18.89 -11.89 2.51
CA ALA A 169 18.63 -11.45 3.87
C ALA A 169 19.91 -11.52 4.72
N GLU A 170 19.98 -10.68 5.74
CA GLU A 170 21.11 -10.63 6.68
C GLU A 170 21.14 -11.88 7.56
N GLU A 171 19.97 -12.38 7.95
CA GLU A 171 19.79 -13.65 8.64
C GLU A 171 18.54 -14.39 8.13
N ALA A 172 18.69 -15.68 7.84
CA ALA A 172 17.65 -16.53 7.29
C ALA A 172 17.44 -17.82 8.09
N VAL A 173 16.20 -18.05 8.50
CA VAL A 173 15.75 -19.25 9.20
C VAL A 173 15.06 -20.19 8.21
N ILE A 174 15.40 -21.48 8.22
CA ILE A 174 14.72 -22.50 7.40
C ILE A 174 14.11 -23.60 8.29
N ILE A 175 12.85 -23.96 8.01
CA ILE A 175 12.13 -24.97 8.80
C ILE A 175 12.29 -26.36 8.19
N ASP A 176 12.72 -27.32 9.01
CA ASP A 176 12.91 -28.72 8.63
C ASP A 176 11.65 -29.34 8.03
N LYS A 177 11.82 -30.15 6.99
CA LYS A 177 10.76 -30.92 6.30
C LYS A 177 9.65 -30.12 5.59
N ILE A 178 9.60 -28.80 5.75
CA ILE A 178 8.63 -27.96 5.04
C ILE A 178 9.28 -26.84 4.22
N GLY A 179 10.42 -26.31 4.67
CA GLY A 179 11.18 -25.29 3.99
C GLY A 179 12.14 -25.89 2.96
N THR A 180 12.11 -25.38 1.73
CA THR A 180 13.04 -25.80 0.67
C THR A 180 13.51 -24.63 -0.19
N LEU A 181 14.80 -24.57 -0.50
CA LEU A 181 15.45 -23.56 -1.34
C LEU A 181 16.14 -24.20 -2.54
N PHE A 182 15.84 -23.76 -3.76
CA PHE A 182 16.60 -24.19 -4.93
C PHE A 182 16.38 -23.28 -6.14
N LEU A 183 17.40 -23.09 -6.96
CA LEU A 183 17.27 -22.35 -8.23
C LEU A 183 16.44 -23.12 -9.26
N ALA A 184 16.52 -24.45 -9.24
CA ALA A 184 15.76 -25.33 -10.10
C ALA A 184 15.13 -26.42 -9.24
N GLY A 185 13.80 -26.54 -9.25
CA GLY A 185 13.13 -27.59 -8.49
C GLY A 185 13.34 -28.99 -9.07
N PRO A 186 12.99 -30.06 -8.33
CA PRO A 186 13.18 -31.43 -8.77
C PRO A 186 12.63 -31.76 -10.17
N PRO A 187 11.46 -31.24 -10.60
CA PRO A 187 10.99 -31.47 -11.97
C PRO A 187 11.96 -30.95 -13.04
N LEU A 188 12.61 -29.82 -12.80
CA LEU A 188 13.54 -29.20 -13.74
C LEU A 188 14.91 -29.91 -13.72
N VAL A 189 15.39 -30.31 -12.54
CA VAL A 189 16.61 -31.12 -12.40
C VAL A 189 16.46 -32.43 -13.16
N LYS A 190 15.34 -33.13 -12.98
CA LYS A 190 15.03 -34.37 -13.70
C LYS A 190 14.98 -34.14 -15.21
N ALA A 191 14.35 -33.06 -15.67
CA ALA A 191 14.26 -32.75 -17.09
C ALA A 191 15.63 -32.45 -17.73
N ALA A 192 16.52 -31.79 -16.99
CA ALA A 192 17.83 -31.37 -17.50
C ALA A 192 18.90 -32.47 -17.41
N THR A 193 18.87 -33.30 -16.36
CA THR A 193 19.97 -34.23 -16.02
C THR A 193 19.54 -35.70 -16.02
N GLY A 194 18.23 -35.98 -15.97
CA GLY A 194 17.70 -37.33 -15.73
C GLY A 194 17.75 -37.78 -14.26
N GLU A 195 18.33 -36.99 -13.35
CA GLU A 195 18.46 -37.32 -11.94
C GLU A 195 17.11 -37.23 -11.21
N TYR A 196 16.86 -38.20 -10.34
CA TYR A 196 15.72 -38.21 -9.44
C TYR A 196 16.17 -37.83 -8.04
N VAL A 197 15.83 -36.61 -7.62
CA VAL A 197 16.15 -36.07 -6.31
C VAL A 197 14.86 -35.59 -5.62
N SER A 198 14.76 -35.75 -4.31
CA SER A 198 13.62 -35.22 -3.56
C SER A 198 13.80 -33.72 -3.29
N PRO A 199 12.72 -32.94 -3.05
CA PRO A 199 12.85 -31.54 -2.64
C PRO A 199 13.72 -31.35 -1.39
N GLU A 200 13.63 -32.28 -0.43
CA GLU A 200 14.38 -32.26 0.82
C GLU A 200 15.88 -32.52 0.59
N ASP A 201 16.23 -33.47 -0.28
CA ASP A 201 17.63 -33.77 -0.57
C ASP A 201 18.28 -32.70 -1.45
N LEU A 202 17.49 -32.10 -2.35
CA LEU A 202 17.97 -31.05 -3.27
C LEU A 202 18.19 -29.71 -2.58
N GLY A 203 17.35 -29.37 -1.60
CA GLY A 203 17.30 -28.03 -1.05
C GLY A 203 16.61 -27.90 0.30
N GLY A 204 16.56 -28.96 1.11
CA GLY A 204 15.95 -28.91 2.43
C GLY A 204 16.77 -28.17 3.47
N ALA A 205 16.17 -27.95 4.65
CA ALA A 205 16.78 -27.26 5.78
C ALA A 205 18.18 -27.79 6.15
N LYS A 206 18.33 -29.13 6.22
CA LYS A 206 19.61 -29.75 6.61
C LYS A 206 20.73 -29.46 5.61
N LEU A 207 20.43 -29.40 4.31
CA LEU A 207 21.42 -29.07 3.29
C LEU A 207 21.88 -27.62 3.47
N HIS A 208 20.94 -26.68 3.58
CA HIS A 208 21.27 -25.25 3.63
C HIS A 208 21.91 -24.80 4.94
N SER A 209 21.50 -25.37 6.08
CA SER A 209 22.08 -24.99 7.37
C SER A 209 23.37 -25.75 7.73
N LYS A 210 23.74 -26.82 7.01
CA LYS A 210 24.96 -27.62 7.33
C LYS A 210 26.00 -27.68 6.22
N VAL A 211 25.60 -27.52 4.96
CA VAL A 211 26.47 -27.78 3.81
C VAL A 211 26.67 -26.53 2.96
N SER A 212 25.58 -25.95 2.42
CA SER A 212 25.71 -24.83 1.47
C SER A 212 25.79 -23.46 2.14
N GLY A 213 25.28 -23.31 3.36
CA GLY A 213 25.28 -22.03 4.07
C GLY A 213 24.29 -21.00 3.51
N CYS A 214 23.28 -21.42 2.76
CA CYS A 214 22.22 -20.51 2.26
C CYS A 214 21.17 -20.15 3.33
N SER A 215 21.28 -20.71 4.53
CA SER A 215 20.47 -20.36 5.70
C SER A 215 21.36 -20.41 6.93
N ASP A 216 21.16 -19.46 7.82
CA ASP A 216 21.95 -19.27 9.04
C ASP A 216 21.41 -20.10 10.21
N HIS A 217 20.08 -20.29 10.24
CA HIS A 217 19.39 -20.93 11.35
C HIS A 217 18.52 -22.10 10.91
N PHE A 218 18.71 -23.25 11.56
CA PHE A 218 17.86 -24.42 11.40
C PHE A 218 16.75 -24.40 12.46
N ALA A 219 15.50 -24.56 12.05
CA ALA A 219 14.38 -24.75 12.97
C ALA A 219 13.68 -26.09 12.73
N SER A 220 13.40 -26.85 13.78
CA SER A 220 12.70 -28.14 13.68
C SER A 220 11.18 -28.00 13.51
N SER A 221 10.63 -26.82 13.81
CA SER A 221 9.20 -26.52 13.72
C SER A 221 8.95 -25.05 13.38
N GLU A 222 7.73 -24.74 12.93
CA GLU A 222 7.33 -23.35 12.68
C GLU A 222 7.38 -22.49 13.95
N LYS A 223 6.97 -23.03 15.10
CA LYS A 223 7.01 -22.30 16.37
C LYS A 223 8.43 -21.89 16.74
N GLU A 224 9.37 -22.83 16.66
CA GLU A 224 10.79 -22.58 16.90
C GLU A 224 11.36 -21.56 15.91
N ALA A 225 10.94 -21.60 14.64
CA ALA A 225 11.40 -20.63 13.65
C ALA A 225 10.96 -19.21 13.96
N TYR A 226 9.71 -18.98 14.39
CA TYR A 226 9.25 -17.64 14.76
C TYR A 226 9.89 -17.15 16.06
N GLU A 227 10.15 -18.03 17.03
CA GLU A 227 10.97 -17.69 18.20
C GLU A 227 12.40 -17.30 17.79
N CYS A 228 13.00 -18.02 16.84
CA CYS A 228 14.31 -17.68 16.29
C CYS A 228 14.31 -16.32 15.58
N ILE A 229 13.33 -16.02 14.74
CA ILE A 229 13.19 -14.70 14.09
C ILE A 229 13.06 -13.58 15.12
N ARG A 230 12.29 -13.79 16.18
CA ARG A 230 12.17 -12.82 17.29
C ARG A 230 13.52 -12.60 17.98
N ASN A 231 14.30 -13.66 18.20
CA ASN A 231 15.65 -13.56 18.76
C ASN A 231 16.59 -12.78 17.82
N VAL A 232 16.59 -13.07 16.52
CA VAL A 232 17.34 -12.31 15.50
C VAL A 232 17.01 -10.82 15.58
N ILE A 233 15.72 -10.47 15.61
CA ILE A 233 15.27 -9.08 15.69
C ILE A 233 15.75 -8.40 16.98
N SER A 234 15.72 -9.12 18.11
CA SER A 234 16.20 -8.60 19.40
C SER A 234 17.71 -8.30 19.41
N THR A 235 18.49 -8.91 18.52
CA THR A 235 19.94 -8.73 18.42
C THR A 235 20.38 -7.80 17.29
N LEU A 236 19.46 -7.23 16.51
CA LEU A 236 19.79 -6.32 15.39
C LEU A 236 20.53 -5.05 15.84
N ASN A 237 20.50 -4.73 17.14
CA ASN A 237 20.98 -3.45 17.68
C ASN A 237 20.40 -2.27 16.87
N TYR A 238 19.12 -2.41 16.50
CA TYR A 238 18.36 -1.46 15.72
C TYR A 238 17.51 -0.66 16.69
N ASP A 239 17.91 0.58 16.95
CA ASP A 239 17.22 1.43 17.92
C ASP A 239 15.77 1.64 17.47
N PRO A 240 14.78 1.20 18.27
CA PRO A 240 13.40 1.54 17.97
C PRO A 240 13.26 3.06 18.05
N LEU A 241 12.46 3.64 17.16
CA LEU A 241 12.05 5.03 17.30
C LEU A 241 11.47 5.21 18.72
N PRO A 242 11.95 6.19 19.50
CA PRO A 242 11.44 6.38 20.85
C PRO A 242 9.93 6.65 20.76
N GLU A 243 9.13 5.76 21.33
CA GLU A 243 7.73 6.06 21.63
C GLU A 243 7.73 7.02 22.81
N GLU A 244 7.88 8.31 22.50
CA GLU A 244 7.49 9.33 23.45
C GLU A 244 5.99 9.17 23.68
N VAL A 245 5.62 8.63 24.84
CA VAL A 245 4.23 8.62 25.29
C VAL A 245 3.88 10.07 25.60
N VAL A 246 3.48 10.81 24.57
CA VAL A 246 2.99 12.17 24.70
C VAL A 246 1.55 12.08 25.17
N GLU A 247 1.26 12.68 26.34
CA GLU A 247 -0.10 12.87 26.78
C GLU A 247 -0.86 13.65 25.71
N HIS A 248 -1.96 13.08 25.23
CA HIS A 248 -2.77 13.69 24.19
C HIS A 248 -4.25 13.61 24.57
N ASP A 249 -4.97 14.66 24.20
CA ASP A 249 -6.41 14.71 24.41
C ASP A 249 -7.11 13.93 23.32
N SER A 250 -8.08 13.10 23.69
CA SER A 250 -9.03 12.55 22.72
C SER A 250 -9.81 13.69 22.03
N PRO A 251 -10.23 13.51 20.75
CA PRO A 251 -11.12 14.46 20.10
C PRO A 251 -12.42 14.67 20.91
N LEU A 252 -13.01 15.86 20.86
CA LEU A 252 -14.26 16.20 21.55
C LEU A 252 -15.49 15.51 20.93
N TYR A 253 -15.36 15.01 19.70
CA TYR A 253 -16.42 14.36 18.94
C TYR A 253 -16.02 12.93 18.57
N SER A 254 -16.98 12.01 18.59
CA SER A 254 -16.71 10.59 18.31
C SER A 254 -16.28 10.38 16.86
N SER A 255 -15.31 9.49 16.65
CA SER A 255 -14.90 9.01 15.33
C SER A 255 -16.03 8.28 14.60
N ASP A 256 -17.00 7.69 15.31
CA ASP A 256 -18.12 6.96 14.71
C ASP A 256 -19.03 7.88 13.88
N GLU A 257 -19.08 9.17 14.24
CA GLU A 257 -19.85 10.17 13.49
C GLU A 257 -19.26 10.44 12.10
N LEU A 258 -18.01 10.06 11.83
CA LEU A 258 -17.39 10.17 10.50
C LEU A 258 -18.15 9.35 9.45
N LEU A 259 -18.81 8.26 9.83
CA LEU A 259 -19.67 7.48 8.93
C LEU A 259 -20.82 8.31 8.37
N GLY A 260 -21.40 9.21 9.18
CA GLY A 260 -22.46 10.12 8.76
C GLY A 260 -21.96 11.31 7.94
N LEU A 261 -20.67 11.59 7.99
CA LEU A 261 -20.03 12.69 7.26
C LEU A 261 -19.50 12.24 5.88
N ALA A 262 -19.34 10.95 5.63
CA ALA A 262 -18.91 10.43 4.33
C ALA A 262 -20.01 10.62 3.26
N PRO A 263 -19.82 11.52 2.27
CA PRO A 263 -20.88 11.82 1.30
C PRO A 263 -21.14 10.61 0.38
N ARG A 264 -22.44 10.29 0.20
CA ARG A 264 -22.90 9.35 -0.84
C ARG A 264 -23.05 10.02 -2.21
N ASP A 265 -23.23 11.34 -2.22
CA ASP A 265 -23.36 12.15 -3.43
C ASP A 265 -22.37 13.32 -3.36
N TYR A 266 -21.52 13.43 -4.38
CA TYR A 266 -20.46 14.46 -4.46
C TYR A 266 -20.98 15.83 -4.91
N ARG A 267 -22.29 15.99 -5.09
CA ARG A 267 -22.93 17.30 -5.30
C ARG A 267 -22.98 18.15 -4.02
N CYS A 268 -22.89 17.53 -2.85
CA CYS A 268 -22.92 18.22 -1.58
C CYS A 268 -21.50 18.55 -1.11
N THR A 269 -21.25 19.81 -0.76
CA THR A 269 -20.00 20.22 -0.13
C THR A 269 -20.07 19.89 1.37
N LEU A 270 -19.12 19.07 1.84
CA LEU A 270 -18.96 18.78 3.25
C LEU A 270 -17.90 19.72 3.84
N PRO A 271 -18.21 20.49 4.89
CA PRO A 271 -17.20 21.28 5.59
C PRO A 271 -16.13 20.37 6.19
N VAL A 272 -14.91 20.39 5.63
CA VAL A 272 -13.86 19.45 6.03
C VAL A 272 -13.43 19.60 7.49
N LYS A 273 -13.66 20.78 8.08
CA LYS A 273 -13.42 21.05 9.51
C LYS A 273 -14.23 20.13 10.44
N LEU A 274 -15.40 19.64 10.00
CA LEU A 274 -16.17 18.64 10.75
C LEU A 274 -15.42 17.31 10.83
N ILE A 275 -14.79 16.88 9.74
CA ILE A 275 -13.92 15.70 9.75
C ILE A 275 -12.71 15.95 10.65
N LEU A 276 -12.00 17.07 10.47
CA LEU A 276 -10.81 17.39 11.27
C LEU A 276 -11.11 17.43 12.77
N SER A 277 -12.27 17.96 13.19
CA SER A 277 -12.65 17.99 14.61
C SER A 277 -12.77 16.61 15.27
N ARG A 278 -12.94 15.53 14.50
CA ARG A 278 -13.01 14.13 14.98
C ARG A 278 -11.66 13.39 14.87
N LEU A 279 -10.66 14.02 14.23
CA LEU A 279 -9.34 13.43 14.01
C LEU A 279 -8.25 14.10 14.85
N MET A 280 -8.37 15.40 15.14
CA MET A 280 -7.34 16.17 15.85
C MET A 280 -7.49 16.07 17.38
N ASP A 281 -6.37 16.12 18.09
CA ASP A 281 -6.31 16.08 19.55
C ASP A 281 -7.10 17.24 20.17
N GLY A 282 -8.00 16.92 21.10
CA GLY A 282 -8.93 17.89 21.71
C GLY A 282 -9.75 18.70 20.71
N SER A 283 -9.89 18.23 19.46
CA SER A 283 -10.52 18.94 18.35
C SER A 283 -9.89 20.32 18.06
N ARG A 284 -8.62 20.53 18.43
CA ARG A 284 -7.92 21.79 18.24
C ARG A 284 -7.25 21.85 16.88
N PHE A 285 -7.49 22.94 16.17
CA PHE A 285 -6.88 23.18 14.86
C PHE A 285 -6.50 24.65 14.70
N GLN A 286 -5.21 24.92 14.52
CA GLN A 286 -4.69 26.25 14.28
C GLN A 286 -4.64 26.51 12.77
N GLU A 287 -5.69 27.12 12.26
CA GLU A 287 -5.84 27.38 10.83
C GLU A 287 -4.85 28.45 10.32
N PHE A 288 -4.11 28.11 9.27
CA PHE A 288 -3.24 29.02 8.54
C PHE A 288 -4.05 29.70 7.42
N LYS A 289 -3.96 31.04 7.34
CA LYS A 289 -4.65 31.85 6.32
C LYS A 289 -6.15 31.52 6.20
N ALA A 290 -6.87 31.51 7.32
CA ALA A 290 -8.30 31.16 7.36
C ALA A 290 -9.18 31.96 6.38
N ASN A 291 -8.88 33.24 6.18
CA ASN A 291 -9.67 34.15 5.35
C ASN A 291 -9.14 34.30 3.91
N TYR A 292 -8.20 33.47 3.46
CA TYR A 292 -7.61 33.52 2.11
C TYR A 292 -7.62 32.13 1.49
N GLY A 293 -8.01 32.00 0.21
CA GLY A 293 -8.10 30.71 -0.47
C GLY A 293 -8.91 29.67 0.33
N SER A 294 -10.12 30.04 0.77
CA SER A 294 -10.96 29.26 1.72
C SER A 294 -11.44 27.90 1.19
N THR A 295 -11.29 27.64 -0.10
CA THR A 295 -11.55 26.33 -0.71
C THR A 295 -10.46 25.29 -0.40
N LEU A 296 -9.34 25.71 0.20
CA LEU A 296 -8.33 24.83 0.78
C LEU A 296 -8.10 25.22 2.24
N VAL A 297 -8.39 24.28 3.14
CA VAL A 297 -8.13 24.43 4.57
C VAL A 297 -6.71 23.95 4.84
N THR A 298 -5.90 24.81 5.46
CA THR A 298 -4.52 24.49 5.86
C THR A 298 -4.31 24.91 7.30
N GLY A 299 -3.49 24.19 8.05
CA GLY A 299 -3.20 24.56 9.43
C GLY A 299 -2.50 23.46 10.20
N PHE A 300 -2.18 23.74 11.45
CA PHE A 300 -1.47 22.83 12.33
C PHE A 300 -2.41 22.25 13.39
N GLY A 301 -2.10 21.05 13.83
CA GLY A 301 -2.62 20.50 15.07
C GLY A 301 -1.88 19.21 15.43
N HIS A 302 -2.42 18.45 16.38
CA HIS A 302 -1.80 17.22 16.84
C HIS A 302 -2.71 16.02 16.58
N VAL A 303 -2.10 14.87 16.26
CA VAL A 303 -2.77 13.58 16.18
C VAL A 303 -1.96 12.61 17.03
N GLU A 304 -2.57 12.13 18.12
CA GLU A 304 -1.92 11.27 19.11
C GLU A 304 -0.60 11.87 19.61
N GLY A 305 -0.61 13.18 19.91
CA GLY A 305 0.54 13.92 20.38
C GLY A 305 1.52 14.38 19.29
N HIS A 306 1.40 13.88 18.05
CA HIS A 306 2.31 14.23 16.96
C HIS A 306 1.85 15.50 16.25
N LEU A 307 2.72 16.51 16.17
CA LEU A 307 2.45 17.74 15.41
C LEU A 307 2.38 17.43 13.91
N VAL A 308 1.26 17.79 13.28
CA VAL A 308 1.02 17.57 11.85
C VAL A 308 0.52 18.84 11.16
N GLY A 309 0.91 19.00 9.90
CA GLY A 309 0.35 19.98 8.98
C GLY A 309 -0.78 19.36 8.18
N ILE A 310 -1.95 20.00 8.17
CA ILE A 310 -3.11 19.53 7.42
C ILE A 310 -3.25 20.35 6.14
N VAL A 311 -3.53 19.68 5.02
CA VAL A 311 -3.89 20.28 3.74
C VAL A 311 -5.15 19.59 3.22
N ALA A 312 -6.30 20.26 3.31
CA ALA A 312 -7.59 19.61 3.13
C ALA A 312 -8.49 20.37 2.15
N ASN A 313 -9.02 19.69 1.14
CA ASN A 313 -9.98 20.29 0.22
C ASN A 313 -11.28 20.65 0.94
N ASN A 314 -11.80 21.83 0.61
CA ASN A 314 -13.10 22.33 1.05
C ASN A 314 -13.86 22.97 -0.13
N GLY A 315 -13.54 22.55 -1.35
CA GLY A 315 -14.02 23.10 -2.61
C GLY A 315 -12.96 23.05 -3.71
N GLU A 316 -13.20 23.79 -4.78
CA GLU A 316 -12.30 23.87 -5.95
C GLU A 316 -10.92 24.46 -5.62
N LEU A 317 -9.85 23.89 -6.18
CA LEU A 317 -8.50 24.46 -6.09
C LEU A 317 -8.34 25.68 -7.02
N SER A 318 -8.71 26.84 -6.47
CA SER A 318 -8.51 28.16 -7.07
C SER A 318 -7.03 28.59 -7.04
N HIS A 319 -6.70 29.65 -7.79
CA HIS A 319 -5.37 30.27 -7.78
C HIS A 319 -4.89 30.60 -6.35
N ASP A 320 -5.74 31.23 -5.55
CA ASP A 320 -5.40 31.68 -4.20
C ASP A 320 -5.23 30.51 -3.23
N ALA A 321 -6.07 29.48 -3.38
CA ALA A 321 -5.93 28.22 -2.65
C ALA A 321 -4.60 27.52 -2.98
N SER A 322 -4.19 27.48 -4.24
CA SER A 322 -2.90 26.90 -4.64
C SER A 322 -1.70 27.67 -4.10
N LEU A 323 -1.73 29.02 -4.10
CA LEU A 323 -0.67 29.81 -3.47
C LEU A 323 -0.61 29.63 -1.95
N LYS A 324 -1.76 29.52 -1.30
CA LYS A 324 -1.87 29.19 0.13
C LYS A 324 -1.26 27.82 0.44
N GLY A 325 -1.66 26.80 -0.32
CA GLY A 325 -1.16 25.43 -0.18
C GLY A 325 0.34 25.35 -0.41
N SER A 326 0.85 25.98 -1.48
CA SER A 326 2.28 26.01 -1.79
C SER A 326 3.10 26.60 -0.64
N HIS A 327 2.70 27.77 -0.11
CA HIS A 327 3.38 28.38 1.04
C HIS A 327 3.28 27.49 2.29
N PHE A 328 2.12 26.90 2.57
CA PHE A 328 1.96 26.05 3.75
C PHE A 328 2.80 24.78 3.68
N VAL A 329 2.84 24.10 2.53
CA VAL A 329 3.68 22.90 2.31
C VAL A 329 5.16 23.24 2.48
N GLN A 330 5.62 24.38 1.95
CA GLN A 330 7.00 24.84 2.15
C GLN A 330 7.29 25.13 3.62
N LEU A 331 6.34 25.71 4.35
CA LEU A 331 6.47 25.98 5.78
C LEU A 331 6.59 24.68 6.60
N CYS A 332 5.78 23.67 6.29
CA CYS A 332 5.89 22.34 6.90
C CYS A 332 7.26 21.70 6.59
N GLY A 333 7.71 21.80 5.34
CA GLY A 333 9.05 21.34 4.93
C GLY A 333 10.18 22.01 5.71
N GLN A 334 10.12 23.34 5.87
CA GLN A 334 11.12 24.11 6.62
C GLN A 334 11.15 23.74 8.10
N ARG A 335 10.01 23.38 8.68
CA ARG A 335 9.85 23.02 10.10
C ARG A 335 9.96 21.53 10.37
N SER A 336 10.23 20.72 9.34
CA SER A 336 10.24 19.25 9.43
C SER A 336 8.93 18.66 9.99
N ILE A 337 7.78 19.26 9.65
CA ILE A 337 6.46 18.82 10.11
C ILE A 337 5.83 17.88 9.06
N PRO A 338 5.41 16.65 9.44
CA PRO A 338 4.66 15.75 8.57
C PRO A 338 3.38 16.39 8.03
N ILE A 339 2.98 16.01 6.81
CA ILE A 339 1.80 16.58 6.16
C ILE A 339 0.75 15.50 5.91
N ILE A 340 -0.49 15.78 6.30
CA ILE A 340 -1.66 14.96 5.99
C ILE A 340 -2.53 15.69 4.98
N PHE A 341 -2.75 15.06 3.82
CA PHE A 341 -3.60 15.56 2.76
C PHE A 341 -4.98 14.90 2.83
N PHE A 342 -6.04 15.70 2.86
CA PHE A 342 -7.42 15.21 2.72
C PHE A 342 -7.98 15.61 1.36
N GLN A 343 -8.16 14.62 0.49
CA GLN A 343 -8.65 14.83 -0.87
C GLN A 343 -10.17 14.73 -0.93
N ASN A 344 -10.80 15.83 -1.36
CA ASN A 344 -12.24 15.90 -1.62
C ASN A 344 -12.55 17.01 -2.63
N THR A 345 -12.32 16.70 -3.89
CA THR A 345 -12.60 17.61 -5.00
C THR A 345 -13.99 17.32 -5.55
N VAL A 346 -14.78 18.38 -5.71
CA VAL A 346 -16.06 18.31 -6.41
C VAL A 346 -15.79 18.07 -7.90
N PRO A 347 -16.52 17.16 -8.55
CA PRO A 347 -16.42 17.01 -10.00
C PRO A 347 -16.68 18.34 -10.70
N HIS A 348 -15.73 18.79 -11.52
CA HIS A 348 -15.94 19.94 -12.39
C HIS A 348 -16.23 19.46 -13.81
N THR A 349 -17.29 20.00 -14.41
CA THR A 349 -17.41 20.00 -15.87
C THR A 349 -16.22 20.80 -16.41
N ALA A 350 -15.52 20.29 -17.42
CA ALA A 350 -14.56 21.08 -18.17
C ALA A 350 -15.34 22.21 -18.87
N GLU A 351 -15.59 23.32 -18.17
CA GLU A 351 -16.16 24.49 -18.82
C GLU A 351 -15.19 24.92 -19.92
N PRO A 352 -15.69 25.26 -21.13
CA PRO A 352 -14.84 25.77 -22.18
C PRO A 352 -14.10 26.98 -21.61
N THR A 353 -12.76 26.89 -21.58
CA THR A 353 -11.88 27.89 -20.99
C THR A 353 -12.35 29.28 -21.40
N SER A 354 -13.04 29.99 -20.50
CA SER A 354 -13.36 31.39 -20.74
C SER A 354 -12.04 32.13 -20.87
N ILE A 355 -11.97 33.12 -21.76
CA ILE A 355 -10.78 33.97 -21.94
C ILE A 355 -10.28 34.48 -20.57
N LEU A 356 -11.20 34.75 -19.63
CA LEU A 356 -10.91 35.14 -18.25
C LEU A 356 -10.18 34.07 -17.40
N GLN A 357 -10.50 32.78 -17.58
CA GLN A 357 -9.79 31.69 -16.89
C GLN A 357 -8.40 31.46 -17.49
N ALA A 358 -8.24 31.59 -18.81
CA ALA A 358 -6.93 31.52 -19.47
C ALA A 358 -5.99 32.67 -19.05
N HIS A 359 -6.54 33.86 -18.77
CA HIS A 359 -5.79 34.99 -18.20
C HIS A 359 -5.50 34.85 -16.69
N SER A 360 -6.09 33.86 -16.01
CA SER A 360 -5.79 33.62 -14.60
C SER A 360 -4.45 32.88 -14.46
N ASN A 361 -3.59 33.31 -13.55
CA ASN A 361 -2.33 32.62 -13.23
C ASN A 361 -2.54 31.26 -12.53
N ARG A 362 -3.75 30.69 -12.57
CA ARG A 362 -4.15 29.46 -11.87
C ARG A 362 -3.24 28.29 -12.20
N LEU A 363 -2.97 28.06 -13.49
CA LEU A 363 -2.09 26.97 -13.93
C LEU A 363 -0.69 27.09 -13.31
N LYS A 364 -0.12 28.29 -13.29
CA LYS A 364 1.20 28.55 -12.69
C LYS A 364 1.19 28.37 -11.17
N ALA A 365 0.13 28.80 -10.49
CA ALA A 365 -0.03 28.61 -9.06
C ALA A 365 -0.18 27.12 -8.69
N GLN A 366 -0.98 26.37 -9.44
CA GLN A 366 -1.14 24.93 -9.27
C GLN A 366 0.18 24.18 -9.51
N ALA A 367 0.91 24.52 -10.58
CA ALA A 367 2.24 23.97 -10.85
C ALA A 367 3.24 24.28 -9.71
N SER A 368 3.17 25.48 -9.13
CA SER A 368 4.02 25.86 -7.99
C SER A 368 3.67 25.05 -6.73
N MET A 369 2.39 24.72 -6.52
CA MET A 369 1.96 23.83 -5.44
C MET A 369 2.42 22.39 -5.68
N MET A 370 2.24 21.85 -6.90
CA MET A 370 2.75 20.52 -7.26
C MET A 370 4.26 20.41 -7.02
N ALA A 371 5.03 21.43 -7.42
CA ALA A 371 6.47 21.48 -7.15
C ALA A 371 6.78 21.49 -5.65
N ALA A 372 6.04 22.27 -4.85
CA ALA A 372 6.20 22.28 -3.39
C ALA A 372 5.91 20.91 -2.77
N VAL A 373 4.85 20.22 -3.21
CA VAL A 373 4.48 18.87 -2.72
C VAL A 373 5.52 17.82 -3.11
N ALA A 374 5.99 17.84 -4.35
CA ALA A 374 7.01 16.92 -4.84
C ALA A 374 8.34 17.11 -4.10
N CYS A 375 8.75 18.35 -3.84
CA CYS A 375 10.01 18.66 -3.16
C CYS A 375 9.94 18.60 -1.63
N ALA A 376 8.75 18.42 -1.04
CA ALA A 376 8.61 18.30 0.41
C ALA A 376 9.22 16.98 0.90
N ALA A 377 10.36 17.08 1.58
CA ALA A 377 11.11 15.94 2.13
C ALA A 377 10.61 15.44 3.49
N VAL A 378 9.46 15.94 3.96
CA VAL A 378 8.78 15.49 5.17
C VAL A 378 7.86 14.29 4.87
N PRO A 379 7.50 13.48 5.88
CA PRO A 379 6.52 12.42 5.69
C PRO A 379 5.19 12.97 5.19
N LYS A 380 4.60 12.31 4.19
CA LYS A 380 3.32 12.70 3.58
C LYS A 380 2.34 11.55 3.65
N ILE A 381 1.15 11.80 4.19
CA ILE A 381 0.05 10.84 4.22
C ILE A 381 -1.12 11.44 3.45
N THR A 382 -1.74 10.66 2.57
CA THR A 382 -2.88 11.12 1.76
C THR A 382 -4.10 10.26 2.05
N ILE A 383 -5.23 10.90 2.33
CA ILE A 383 -6.50 10.24 2.60
C ILE A 383 -7.54 10.81 1.65
N VAL A 384 -8.06 9.96 0.78
CA VAL A 384 -9.15 10.32 -0.14
C VAL A 384 -10.47 10.06 0.56
N ILE A 385 -11.17 11.12 0.94
CA ILE A 385 -12.41 11.08 1.73
C ILE A 385 -13.67 11.26 0.86
N GLY A 386 -13.48 11.62 -0.41
CA GLY A 386 -14.56 11.84 -1.37
C GLY A 386 -14.06 11.72 -2.81
N GLY A 387 -14.30 12.76 -3.61
CA GLY A 387 -13.87 12.80 -5.01
C GLY A 387 -12.39 13.16 -5.17
N CYS A 388 -11.69 12.51 -6.09
CA CYS A 388 -10.37 12.89 -6.55
C CYS A 388 -10.34 12.77 -8.08
N TYR A 389 -10.37 13.92 -8.74
CA TYR A 389 -10.52 14.00 -10.20
C TYR A 389 -9.43 14.86 -10.83
N GLY A 390 -8.90 14.40 -11.97
CA GLY A 390 -8.00 15.18 -12.81
C GLY A 390 -6.73 15.66 -12.10
N SER A 391 -6.38 16.93 -12.27
CA SER A 391 -5.13 17.51 -11.75
C SER A 391 -5.07 17.61 -10.23
N ASP A 392 -6.21 17.54 -9.53
CA ASP A 392 -6.25 17.63 -8.08
C ASP A 392 -5.54 16.45 -7.40
N SER A 393 -5.58 15.28 -8.05
CA SER A 393 -4.79 14.11 -7.65
C SER A 393 -3.30 14.46 -7.54
N TYR A 394 -2.79 15.28 -8.45
CA TYR A 394 -1.39 15.67 -8.47
C TYR A 394 -1.09 16.75 -7.41
N ILE A 395 -1.95 17.77 -7.34
CA ILE A 395 -1.77 18.93 -6.46
C ILE A 395 -1.87 18.53 -4.99
N MET A 396 -2.71 17.56 -4.66
CA MET A 396 -3.00 17.13 -3.29
C MET A 396 -2.24 15.85 -2.88
N CYS A 397 -1.05 15.62 -3.43
CA CYS A 397 -0.18 14.49 -3.09
C CYS A 397 -0.79 13.09 -3.33
N GLY A 398 -1.39 12.87 -4.49
CA GLY A 398 -1.84 11.56 -4.94
C GLY A 398 -0.69 10.59 -5.20
N ARG A 399 -1.02 9.39 -5.69
CA ARG A 399 -0.08 8.26 -5.78
C ARG A 399 1.23 8.56 -6.54
N SER A 400 1.16 9.41 -7.56
CA SER A 400 2.32 9.81 -8.38
C SER A 400 3.27 10.81 -7.70
N PHE A 401 2.90 11.36 -6.55
CA PHE A 401 3.72 12.29 -5.75
C PHE A 401 4.35 11.62 -4.52
N SER A 402 4.39 10.29 -4.52
CA SER A 402 5.06 9.44 -3.53
C SER A 402 4.77 9.83 -2.08
N PRO A 403 3.49 9.82 -1.63
CA PRO A 403 3.20 9.83 -0.21
C PRO A 403 3.73 8.55 0.45
N ASN A 404 4.13 8.64 1.72
CA ASN A 404 4.52 7.49 2.53
C ASN A 404 3.36 6.49 2.60
N PHE A 405 2.13 7.00 2.75
CA PHE A 405 0.90 6.20 2.73
C PHE A 405 -0.23 6.92 1.99
N LEU A 406 -1.03 6.17 1.25
CA LEU A 406 -2.26 6.68 0.61
C LEU A 406 -3.42 5.73 0.90
N PHE A 407 -4.47 6.25 1.53
CA PHE A 407 -5.67 5.48 1.87
C PHE A 407 -6.93 6.10 1.26
N LEU A 408 -7.94 5.26 1.02
CA LEU A 408 -9.24 5.68 0.52
C LEU A 408 -10.32 5.34 1.55
N TRP A 409 -11.31 6.22 1.68
CA TRP A 409 -12.58 5.83 2.27
C TRP A 409 -13.41 4.99 1.28
N PRO A 410 -14.40 4.19 1.74
CA PRO A 410 -15.17 3.33 0.86
C PRO A 410 -16.05 4.11 -0.13
N ASN A 411 -16.44 5.32 0.25
CA ASN A 411 -17.13 6.27 -0.61
C ASN A 411 -16.17 7.08 -1.48
N ALA A 412 -14.86 6.83 -1.52
CA ALA A 412 -13.98 7.60 -2.38
C ALA A 412 -14.17 7.24 -3.87
N ARG A 413 -13.86 8.20 -4.73
CA ARG A 413 -13.79 8.02 -6.19
C ARG A 413 -12.52 8.64 -6.72
N VAL A 414 -11.74 7.89 -7.50
CA VAL A 414 -10.48 8.34 -8.08
C VAL A 414 -10.54 8.13 -9.58
N ALA A 415 -10.54 9.20 -10.37
CA ALA A 415 -10.64 9.09 -11.81
C ALA A 415 -9.98 10.27 -12.53
N LEU A 416 -9.77 10.15 -13.84
CA LEU A 416 -9.35 11.29 -14.65
C LEU A 416 -10.49 12.31 -14.80
N VAL A 417 -11.70 11.82 -15.07
CA VAL A 417 -12.92 12.60 -15.28
C VAL A 417 -14.08 11.90 -14.59
N ASP A 418 -15.04 12.66 -14.08
CA ASP A 418 -16.29 12.09 -13.55
C ASP A 418 -17.21 11.62 -14.69
N SER A 419 -17.66 10.37 -14.59
CA SER A 419 -18.59 9.70 -15.53
C SER A 419 -19.86 10.52 -15.78
N ARG A 420 -20.32 11.27 -14.75
CA ARG A 420 -21.57 12.05 -14.79
C ARG A 420 -21.43 13.34 -15.59
N HIS A 421 -20.25 13.94 -15.56
CA HIS A 421 -19.92 15.20 -16.22
C HIS A 421 -19.26 14.99 -17.59
N PHE A 422 -19.06 13.73 -17.99
CA PHE A 422 -18.60 13.38 -19.32
C PHE A 422 -19.74 13.55 -20.35
N SER A 423 -19.80 14.71 -21.00
CA SER A 423 -20.49 14.89 -22.28
C SER A 423 -19.48 14.57 -23.39
N ALA A 424 -19.88 13.80 -24.42
CA ALA A 424 -19.01 13.43 -25.52
C ALA A 424 -18.22 14.66 -26.03
N VAL A 425 -16.90 14.61 -25.91
CA VAL A 425 -16.02 15.61 -26.54
C VAL A 425 -16.19 15.39 -28.04
N PRO A 426 -16.64 16.40 -28.83
CA PRO A 426 -16.57 16.28 -30.28
C PRO A 426 -15.10 16.11 -30.61
N GLN A 427 -14.70 14.99 -31.21
CA GLN A 427 -13.35 14.89 -31.76
C GLN A 427 -13.20 16.04 -32.75
N ALA A 428 -12.27 16.95 -32.47
CA ALA A 428 -11.97 18.07 -33.33
C ALA A 428 -11.41 17.52 -34.66
N GLY A 429 -12.28 17.31 -35.65
CA GLY A 429 -11.90 16.82 -36.96
C GLY A 429 -13.04 16.26 -37.81
N ASP A 430 -13.99 15.53 -37.23
CA ASP A 430 -15.05 14.86 -37.99
C ASP A 430 -16.45 15.34 -37.58
N ASN A 431 -17.08 16.10 -38.47
CA ASN A 431 -18.47 16.56 -38.35
C ASN A 431 -19.52 15.44 -38.52
N ASP A 432 -19.12 14.16 -38.50
CA ASP A 432 -20.00 13.02 -38.84
C ASP A 432 -20.08 11.93 -37.77
N CYS A 433 -19.50 12.12 -36.59
CA CYS A 433 -19.68 11.19 -35.48
C CYS A 433 -20.74 11.71 -34.52
N THR A 434 -22.03 11.48 -34.84
CA THR A 434 -23.00 11.20 -33.78
C THR A 434 -22.49 9.95 -33.06
N GLY A 435 -21.67 10.15 -32.03
CA GLY A 435 -21.16 9.04 -31.21
C GLY A 435 -22.34 8.20 -30.75
N ASP A 436 -22.28 6.90 -31.01
CA ASP A 436 -23.39 5.99 -30.76
C ASP A 436 -23.77 6.10 -29.27
N GLU A 437 -25.03 6.42 -28.95
CA GLU A 437 -25.46 6.64 -27.54
C GLU A 437 -25.13 5.41 -26.67
N SER A 438 -25.08 4.24 -27.31
CA SER A 438 -24.65 2.97 -26.74
C SER A 438 -23.18 2.98 -26.27
N GLU A 439 -22.26 3.50 -27.09
CA GLU A 439 -20.83 3.58 -26.79
C GLU A 439 -20.55 4.58 -25.66
N LEU A 440 -21.22 5.73 -25.68
CA LEU A 440 -21.12 6.73 -24.62
C LEU A 440 -21.62 6.16 -23.28
N LYS A 441 -22.70 5.39 -23.30
CA LYS A 441 -23.23 4.72 -22.10
C LYS A 441 -22.23 3.69 -21.57
N ASN A 442 -21.70 2.83 -22.43
CA ASN A 442 -20.69 1.82 -22.05
C ASN A 442 -19.44 2.47 -21.44
N LEU A 443 -18.98 3.59 -22.02
CA LEU A 443 -17.84 4.32 -21.48
C LEU A 443 -18.12 4.93 -20.10
N LYS A 444 -19.32 5.47 -19.88
CA LYS A 444 -19.72 5.99 -18.57
C LYS A 444 -19.78 4.92 -17.50
N GLU A 445 -20.34 3.75 -17.82
CA GLU A 445 -20.38 2.60 -16.91
C GLU A 445 -18.97 2.14 -16.55
N LYS A 446 -18.08 2.04 -17.54
CA LYS A 446 -16.66 1.73 -17.32
C LYS A 446 -15.98 2.76 -16.41
N LEU A 447 -16.15 4.06 -16.68
CA LEU A 447 -15.55 5.11 -15.85
C LEU A 447 -16.06 5.05 -14.40
N GLU A 448 -17.34 4.77 -14.19
CA GLU A 448 -17.90 4.63 -12.83
C GLU A 448 -17.28 3.43 -12.10
N GLU A 449 -17.18 2.27 -12.77
CA GLU A 449 -16.58 1.07 -12.18
C GLU A 449 -15.10 1.29 -11.83
N GLU A 450 -14.33 1.80 -12.81
CA GLU A 450 -12.88 2.02 -12.69
C GLU A 450 -12.52 3.12 -11.69
N SER A 451 -13.47 4.01 -11.37
CA SER A 451 -13.26 5.08 -10.39
C SER A 451 -13.48 4.66 -8.94
N SER A 452 -14.06 3.48 -8.69
CA SER A 452 -14.38 3.03 -7.34
C SER A 452 -13.14 2.77 -6.48
N ALA A 453 -13.24 3.03 -5.17
CA ALA A 453 -12.17 2.75 -4.22
C ALA A 453 -11.73 1.27 -4.22
N PHE A 454 -12.67 0.36 -4.49
CA PHE A 454 -12.39 -1.07 -4.55
C PHE A 454 -11.62 -1.47 -5.81
N TYR A 455 -11.95 -0.86 -6.97
CA TYR A 455 -11.20 -1.05 -8.21
C TYR A 455 -9.76 -0.53 -8.07
N SER A 456 -9.60 0.63 -7.43
CA SER A 456 -8.32 1.25 -7.08
C SER A 456 -7.47 0.33 -6.19
N SER A 457 -8.04 -0.15 -5.08
CA SER A 457 -7.32 -0.95 -4.08
C SER A 457 -6.93 -2.33 -4.61
N ALA A 458 -7.76 -2.93 -5.46
CA ALA A 458 -7.44 -4.15 -6.18
C ALA A 458 -6.17 -4.04 -7.05
N ARG A 459 -5.85 -2.82 -7.50
CA ARG A 459 -4.72 -2.51 -8.40
C ARG A 459 -3.56 -1.80 -7.68
N LEU A 460 -3.61 -1.63 -6.37
CA LEU A 460 -2.60 -0.92 -5.56
C LEU A 460 -2.34 0.52 -6.04
N TRP A 461 -3.39 1.25 -6.40
CA TRP A 461 -3.29 2.71 -6.50
C TRP A 461 -3.30 3.38 -5.12
N ASP A 462 -3.71 2.61 -4.11
CA ASP A 462 -3.72 2.92 -2.69
C ASP A 462 -3.15 1.77 -1.84
N ASP A 463 -2.88 2.08 -0.59
CA ASP A 463 -2.37 1.17 0.43
C ASP A 463 -3.51 0.53 1.25
N GLY A 464 -4.77 0.82 0.93
CA GLY A 464 -5.94 0.21 1.54
C GLY A 464 -7.17 1.11 1.52
N VAL A 465 -8.33 0.44 1.49
CA VAL A 465 -9.62 1.08 1.83
C VAL A 465 -9.84 0.96 3.34
N ILE A 466 -9.97 2.08 4.02
CA ILE A 466 -10.16 2.14 5.47
C ILE A 466 -11.57 2.66 5.80
N LEU A 467 -12.13 2.21 6.91
CA LEU A 467 -13.38 2.77 7.41
C LEU A 467 -13.14 4.20 7.92
N PRO A 468 -14.07 5.15 7.67
CA PRO A 468 -13.90 6.54 8.11
C PRO A 468 -13.56 6.68 9.60
N GLN A 469 -14.18 5.89 10.48
CA GLN A 469 -13.91 5.94 11.92
C GLN A 469 -12.50 5.45 12.32
N ASN A 470 -11.85 4.65 11.48
CA ASN A 470 -10.50 4.13 11.75
C ASN A 470 -9.40 5.10 11.32
N THR A 471 -9.74 6.20 10.63
CA THR A 471 -8.78 7.15 10.03
C THR A 471 -7.81 7.78 11.02
N ARG A 472 -8.18 7.93 12.29
CA ARG A 472 -7.27 8.49 13.30
C ARG A 472 -6.22 7.46 13.76
N LYS A 473 -6.63 6.19 13.86
CA LYS A 473 -5.80 5.07 14.34
C LYS A 473 -4.81 4.61 13.26
N VAL A 474 -5.24 4.66 12.00
CA VAL A 474 -4.41 4.40 10.81
C VAL A 474 -3.57 5.63 10.52
#